data_AF-A0A7J8WZX2-F1
#
_entry.id   AF-A0A7J8WZX2-F1
#
_cell.length_a   1.000
_cell.length_b   1.000
_cell.length_c   1.000
_cell.angle_alpha   90.00
_cell.angle_beta   90.00
_cell.angle_gamma   90.00
#
_symmetry.space_group_name_H-M   'P 1'
#
loop_
_entity.id
_entity.type
_entity.pdbx_description
1 polymer ?
#
loop_
_entity_poly.entity_id
_entity_poly.type
_entity_poly.pdbx_seq_one_letter_code
_entity_poly.pdbx_strand_id
1 'polypeptide(L)'
;MAKDSRNASAGGVVCDPVGNWVLGYNQYLDNLEVVRALTVEWSKDLGITLIRRIQRVMNYEGQWEIIYVPKNCNLSADRLAKLSLAWQSNLQNFDVLSDDVLEALKQD
;
A
#
# COMPACT_ATOMS: atom_id res chain seq x y z
N MET A 1 -12.65 -27.89 -2.05
CA MET A 1 -11.66 -26.88 -1.64
C MET A 1 -11.82 -25.69 -2.55
N ALA A 2 -12.26 -24.55 -2.00
CA ALA A 2 -12.63 -23.36 -2.76
C ALA A 2 -11.38 -22.62 -3.26
N LYS A 3 -11.51 -22.08 -4.46
CA LYS A 3 -10.53 -21.36 -5.28
C LYS A 3 -9.86 -20.24 -4.46
N ASP A 4 -8.56 -20.35 -4.23
CA ASP A 4 -7.68 -19.23 -3.82
C ASP A 4 -7.83 -18.11 -4.86
N SER A 5 -8.73 -17.16 -4.63
CA SER A 5 -8.81 -15.95 -5.44
C SER A 5 -7.59 -15.11 -5.07
N ARG A 6 -6.59 -15.14 -5.96
CA ARG A 6 -5.30 -14.43 -5.87
C ARG A 6 -5.52 -12.91 -5.95
N ASN A 7 -6.11 -12.37 -4.91
CA ASN A 7 -6.42 -10.96 -4.75
C ASN A 7 -5.36 -10.36 -3.82
N ALA A 8 -4.76 -9.24 -4.20
CA ALA A 8 -3.92 -8.48 -3.29
C ALA A 8 -4.45 -7.06 -3.14
N SER A 9 -3.90 -6.36 -2.17
CA SER A 9 -4.18 -4.95 -1.94
C SER A 9 -2.92 -4.25 -1.50
N ALA A 10 -2.85 -2.94 -1.76
CA ALA A 10 -1.84 -2.06 -1.24
C ALA A 10 -2.52 -0.88 -0.54
N GLY A 11 -1.88 -0.39 0.52
CA GLY A 11 -2.32 0.80 1.24
C GLY A 11 -1.11 1.60 1.68
N GLY A 12 -1.24 2.91 1.72
CA GLY A 12 -0.16 3.79 2.15
C GLY A 12 -0.68 5.13 2.64
N VAL A 13 0.17 5.81 3.40
CA VAL A 13 -0.12 7.09 4.03
C VAL A 13 1.05 8.03 3.77
N VAL A 14 0.74 9.26 3.42
CA VAL A 14 1.64 10.39 3.34
C VAL A 14 1.34 11.27 4.55
N CYS A 15 2.38 11.57 5.32
CA CYS A 15 2.31 12.49 6.45
C CYS A 15 3.23 13.68 6.21
N ASP A 16 2.94 14.80 6.89
CA ASP A 16 3.84 15.94 6.98
C ASP A 16 5.04 15.61 7.91
N PRO A 17 6.06 16.49 8.00
CA PRO A 17 7.21 16.26 8.88
C PRO A 17 6.90 16.18 10.38
N VAL A 18 5.71 16.61 10.81
CA VAL A 18 5.24 16.57 12.21
C VAL A 18 4.43 15.29 12.49
N GLY A 19 4.10 14.53 11.44
CA GLY A 19 3.35 13.28 11.51
C GLY A 19 1.84 13.45 11.28
N ASN A 20 1.36 14.64 10.87
CA ASN A 20 -0.05 14.81 10.52
C ASN A 20 -0.35 14.17 9.16
N TRP A 21 -1.54 13.59 9.04
CA TRP A 21 -2.02 13.02 7.78
C TRP A 21 -2.13 14.08 6.69
N VAL A 22 -1.53 13.79 5.53
CA VAL A 22 -1.67 14.60 4.31
C VAL A 22 -2.54 13.88 3.28
N LEU A 23 -2.28 12.58 3.07
CA LEU A 23 -2.99 11.78 2.08
C LEU A 23 -2.92 10.31 2.45
N GLY A 24 -4.01 9.57 2.29
CA GLY A 24 -3.97 8.11 2.26
C GLY A 24 -4.33 7.59 0.88
N TYR A 25 -3.83 6.41 0.54
CA TYR A 25 -4.30 5.68 -0.63
C TYR A 25 -4.56 4.21 -0.31
N ASN A 26 -5.52 3.63 -1.01
CA ASN A 26 -5.71 2.20 -1.06
C ASN A 26 -5.86 1.73 -2.51
N GLN A 27 -5.49 0.50 -2.80
CA GLN A 27 -5.58 -0.04 -4.14
C GLN A 27 -5.79 -1.55 -4.10
N TYR A 28 -6.90 -2.01 -4.66
CA TYR A 28 -7.10 -3.41 -4.97
C TYR A 28 -6.25 -3.83 -6.17
N LEU A 29 -5.64 -5.00 -6.09
CA LEU A 29 -4.78 -5.57 -7.12
C LEU A 29 -5.41 -6.89 -7.57
N ASP A 30 -6.11 -6.84 -8.69
CA ASP A 30 -6.75 -7.98 -9.36
C ASP A 30 -5.83 -8.63 -10.42
N ASN A 31 -4.77 -7.93 -10.82
CA ASN A 31 -3.84 -8.43 -11.80
C ASN A 31 -2.92 -9.48 -11.18
N LEU A 32 -3.18 -10.73 -11.55
CA LEU A 32 -2.45 -11.91 -11.15
C LEU A 32 -0.92 -11.83 -11.34
N GLU A 33 -0.44 -11.04 -12.29
CA GLU A 33 0.99 -10.79 -12.52
C GLU A 33 1.55 -9.80 -11.51
N VAL A 34 0.79 -8.77 -11.13
CA VAL A 34 1.16 -7.80 -10.09
C VAL A 34 1.14 -8.47 -8.72
N VAL A 35 0.09 -9.25 -8.43
CA VAL A 35 0.01 -10.05 -7.21
C VAL A 35 1.19 -11.01 -7.14
N ARG A 36 1.52 -11.72 -8.22
CA ARG A 36 2.70 -12.60 -8.26
C ARG A 36 4.01 -11.84 -8.12
N ALA A 37 4.17 -10.67 -8.73
CA ALA A 37 5.36 -9.85 -8.58
C ALA A 37 5.59 -9.37 -7.13
N LEU A 38 4.50 -9.16 -6.36
CA LEU A 38 4.53 -8.73 -4.97
C LEU A 38 4.61 -9.89 -3.96
N THR A 39 4.10 -11.07 -4.31
CA THR A 39 4.00 -12.23 -3.39
C THR A 39 5.03 -13.33 -3.65
N VAL A 40 5.53 -13.48 -4.88
CA VAL A 40 6.54 -14.49 -5.20
C VAL A 40 7.91 -13.96 -4.80
N GLU A 41 8.63 -14.79 -4.04
CA GLU A 41 10.02 -14.60 -3.67
C GLU A 41 10.86 -14.33 -4.94
N TRP A 42 11.11 -13.04 -5.20
CA TRP A 42 12.17 -12.49 -6.04
C TRP A 42 12.45 -13.30 -7.32
N SER A 43 11.53 -13.30 -8.29
CA SER A 43 11.99 -13.46 -9.67
C SER A 43 12.98 -12.33 -9.93
N LYS A 44 14.26 -12.68 -10.14
CA LYS A 44 15.36 -11.71 -10.25
C LYS A 44 15.00 -10.59 -11.22
N ASP A 45 14.30 -10.88 -12.32
CA ASP A 45 13.99 -9.90 -13.37
C ASP A 45 12.86 -8.91 -13.00
N LEU A 46 11.82 -9.39 -12.30
CA LEU A 46 10.68 -8.55 -11.85
C LEU A 46 11.06 -7.71 -10.63
N GLY A 47 11.75 -8.32 -9.68
CA GLY A 47 12.32 -7.60 -8.53
C GLY A 47 13.26 -6.50 -8.99
N ILE A 48 14.15 -6.79 -9.94
CA ILE A 48 15.04 -5.78 -10.53
C ILE A 48 14.25 -4.66 -11.22
N THR A 49 13.20 -4.97 -11.97
CA THR A 49 12.41 -3.94 -12.68
C THR A 49 11.65 -3.01 -11.73
N LEU A 50 10.99 -3.57 -10.71
CA LEU A 50 10.27 -2.78 -9.72
C LEU A 50 11.23 -1.96 -8.86
N ILE A 51 12.31 -2.56 -8.38
CA ILE A 51 13.36 -1.87 -7.62
C ILE A 51 13.96 -0.73 -8.46
N ARG A 52 14.24 -0.95 -9.75
CA ARG A 52 14.73 0.11 -10.65
C ARG A 52 13.72 1.25 -10.81
N ARG A 53 12.42 0.96 -10.86
CA ARG A 53 11.37 2.00 -10.91
C ARG A 53 11.35 2.81 -9.62
N ILE A 54 11.37 2.14 -8.47
CA ILE A 54 11.43 2.79 -7.15
C ILE A 54 12.69 3.65 -7.06
N GLN A 55 13.86 3.11 -7.43
CA GLN A 55 15.13 3.85 -7.47
C GLN A 55 15.09 5.07 -8.39
N ARG A 56 14.42 5.00 -9.56
CA ARG A 56 14.26 6.17 -10.45
C ARG A 56 13.43 7.27 -9.81
N VAL A 57 12.34 6.92 -9.14
CA VAL A 57 11.50 7.88 -8.40
C VAL A 57 12.32 8.51 -7.28
N MET A 58 12.98 7.67 -6.46
CA MET A 58 13.82 8.14 -5.35
C MET A 58 14.95 9.08 -5.82
N ASN A 59 15.61 8.78 -6.94
CA ASN A 59 16.65 9.63 -7.51
C ASN A 59 16.12 10.97 -8.06
N TYR A 60 14.83 11.06 -8.39
CA TYR A 60 14.21 12.30 -8.86
C TYR A 60 13.82 13.22 -7.69
N GLU A 61 13.37 12.64 -6.57
CA GLU A 61 12.81 13.37 -5.41
C GLU A 61 13.87 13.91 -4.42
N GLY A 62 15.17 13.80 -4.71
CA GLY A 62 16.24 14.39 -3.91
C GLY A 62 16.68 13.53 -2.71
N GLN A 63 16.54 14.05 -1.49
CA GLN A 63 16.97 13.37 -0.25
C GLN A 63 15.86 12.45 0.27
N TRP A 64 16.18 11.16 0.47
CA TRP A 64 15.22 10.16 0.95
C TRP A 64 15.88 9.20 1.95
N GLU A 65 15.08 8.70 2.89
CA GLU A 65 15.46 7.67 3.84
C GLU A 65 14.37 6.59 3.88
N ILE A 66 14.77 5.32 3.93
CA ILE A 66 13.85 4.20 4.13
C ILE A 66 14.06 3.69 5.56
N ILE A 67 13.06 3.88 6.40
CA ILE A 67 13.05 3.39 7.77
C ILE A 67 12.13 2.18 7.91
N TYR A 68 12.57 1.19 8.69
CA TYR A 68 11.71 0.07 9.06
C TYR A 68 10.72 0.52 10.14
N VAL A 69 9.42 0.30 9.89
CA VAL A 69 8.35 0.54 10.86
C VAL A 69 7.72 -0.81 11.22
N PRO A 70 7.73 -1.22 12.51
CA PRO A 70 7.05 -2.42 12.97
C PRO A 70 5.56 -2.43 12.58
N LYS A 71 5.00 -3.61 12.31
CA LYS A 71 3.61 -3.75 11.84
C LYS A 71 2.57 -3.08 12.76
N ASN A 72 2.74 -3.22 14.08
CA ASN A 72 1.87 -2.61 15.08
C ASN A 72 1.95 -1.06 15.10
N CYS A 73 2.97 -0.48 14.46
CA CYS A 73 3.11 0.97 14.30
C CYS A 73 2.65 1.45 12.91
N ASN A 74 2.37 0.54 11.96
CA ASN A 74 1.94 0.88 10.59
C ASN A 74 0.45 0.57 10.34
N LEU A 75 -0.38 0.74 11.38
CA LEU A 75 -1.79 0.30 11.37
C LEU A 75 -2.62 1.02 10.30
N SER A 76 -2.38 2.31 10.06
CA SER A 76 -3.15 3.07 9.09
C SER A 76 -2.97 2.55 7.66
N ALA A 77 -1.73 2.27 7.24
CA ALA A 77 -1.45 1.70 5.92
C ALA A 77 -1.98 0.26 5.81
N ASP A 78 -1.84 -0.55 6.87
CA ASP A 78 -2.36 -1.93 6.92
C ASP A 78 -3.90 -1.95 6.79
N ARG A 79 -4.60 -1.05 7.49
CA ARG A 79 -6.06 -0.93 7.41
C ARG A 79 -6.52 -0.41 6.06
N LEU A 80 -5.83 0.57 5.46
CA LEU A 80 -6.12 1.00 4.09
C LEU A 80 -5.98 -0.14 3.08
N ALA A 81 -4.93 -0.96 3.20
CA ALA A 81 -4.78 -2.14 2.35
C ALA A 81 -5.98 -3.08 2.52
N LYS A 82 -6.32 -3.44 3.77
CA LYS A 82 -7.48 -4.29 4.09
C LYS A 82 -8.81 -3.72 3.57
N LEU A 83 -9.01 -2.40 3.64
CA LEU A 83 -10.20 -1.73 3.10
C LEU A 83 -10.34 -1.96 1.60
N SER A 84 -9.26 -1.76 0.83
CA SER A 84 -9.31 -2.03 -0.62
C SER A 84 -9.51 -3.52 -0.94
N LEU A 85 -9.04 -4.43 -0.09
CA LEU A 85 -9.32 -5.87 -0.25
C LEU A 85 -10.81 -6.17 -0.03
N ALA A 86 -11.43 -5.55 0.98
CA ALA A 86 -12.84 -5.75 1.30
C ALA A 86 -13.76 -5.11 0.25
N TRP A 87 -13.44 -3.90 -0.20
CA TRP A 87 -14.26 -3.13 -1.13
C TRP A 87 -14.02 -3.51 -2.60
N GLN A 88 -12.91 -4.22 -2.90
CA GLN A 88 -12.47 -4.53 -4.26
C GLN A 88 -12.39 -3.27 -5.14
N SER A 89 -12.13 -2.14 -4.52
CA SER A 89 -12.11 -0.84 -5.18
C SER A 89 -10.78 -0.59 -5.86
N ASN A 90 -10.84 -0.01 -7.06
CA ASN A 90 -9.66 0.59 -7.70
C ASN A 90 -9.04 1.68 -6.82
N LEU A 91 -7.86 2.19 -7.21
CA LEU A 91 -7.11 3.22 -6.47
C LEU A 91 -8.03 4.34 -5.93
N GLN A 92 -8.08 4.50 -4.60
CA GLN A 92 -8.77 5.61 -3.94
C GLN A 92 -7.75 6.48 -3.20
N ASN A 93 -7.95 7.79 -3.29
CA ASN A 93 -7.19 8.80 -2.58
C ASN A 93 -8.07 9.40 -1.48
N PHE A 94 -7.50 9.56 -0.29
CA PHE A 94 -8.17 10.10 0.90
C PHE A 94 -7.45 11.36 1.35
N ASP A 95 -7.86 12.49 0.75
CA ASP A 95 -7.34 13.83 1.09
C ASP A 95 -7.76 14.27 2.49
N VAL A 96 -8.90 13.77 2.96
CA VAL A 96 -9.39 13.89 4.32
C VAL A 96 -9.74 12.49 4.80
N LEU A 97 -9.50 12.20 6.07
CA LEU A 97 -10.02 11.01 6.72
C LEU A 97 -11.55 11.07 6.67
N SER A 98 -12.16 10.48 5.64
CA SER A 98 -13.62 10.33 5.55
C SER A 98 -14.13 9.59 6.77
N ASP A 99 -15.35 9.89 7.22
CA ASP A 99 -15.94 9.21 8.38
C ASP A 99 -15.93 7.69 8.21
N ASP A 100 -16.12 7.18 6.98
CA ASP A 100 -16.03 5.75 6.65
C ASP A 100 -14.63 5.17 6.86
N VAL A 101 -13.58 5.95 6.53
CA VAL A 101 -12.18 5.57 6.74
C VAL A 101 -11.84 5.68 8.22
N LEU A 102 -12.32 6.70 8.91
CA LEU A 102 -12.18 6.86 10.36
C LEU A 102 -12.84 5.71 11.13
N GLU A 103 -14.02 5.28 10.70
CA GLU A 103 -14.75 4.17 11.30
C GLU A 103 -14.04 2.85 11.04
N ALA A 104 -13.57 2.61 9.81
CA ALA A 104 -12.73 1.46 9.48
C ALA A 104 -11.35 1.48 10.17
N LEU A 105 -10.83 2.67 10.51
CA LEU A 105 -9.65 2.86 11.36
C LEU A 105 -9.96 2.75 12.87
N LYS A 106 -11.22 2.65 13.28
CA LYS A 106 -11.61 2.53 14.70
C LYS A 106 -12.13 1.13 15.06
N GLN A 107 -12.61 0.37 14.08
CA GLN A 107 -13.09 -1.00 14.29
C GLN A 107 -11.90 -1.96 14.45
N ASP A 108 -11.49 -2.16 15.70
CA ASP A 108 -10.89 -3.39 16.21
C ASP A 108 -11.99 -4.32 16.72
#